data_AF-A0A4C1YIR0-F1
#
_entry.id   AF-A0A4C1YIR0-F1
#
_cell.length_a   1.000
_cell.length_b   1.000
_cell.length_c   1.000
_cell.angle_alpha   90.00
_cell.angle_beta   90.00
_cell.angle_gamma   90.00
#
_symmetry.space_group_name_H-M   'P 1'
#
loop_
_entity.id
_entity.type
_entity.pdbx_description
1 polymer ?
#
loop_
_entity_poly.entity_id
_entity_poly.type
_entity_poly.pdbx_seq_one_letter_code
_entity_poly.pdbx_strand_id
1 'polypeptide(L)'
;MYRQILVHPNDWDLQRILWKNEDHELNIYQLVTVTYGMACAPFLSLRVMQQLIEDEGLKYPRAISTLTKGRYVDDVFGGTDSIQETQETVRQVNKLCMAGGFPLKKWISNDPSTLNSIPSSDQLLASSVTIDKDTIIHALGMNWSPITDEFQFTWTIPTYSKITKRTILSTIARFFDPLGLLAPAIINAKIFIQQLWTNQLDWDDPLPTELAIQWENLIKSFQEMNLMTIPRWLQTSHDSICEIHGFCDASQEALAAVVYVVSKDSNDKINPVIMLKDQSCSD
;
A
#
# COMPACT_ATOMS: atom_id res chain seq x y z
N MET A 1 11.85 10.65 -8.76
CA MET A 1 12.47 9.73 -9.74
C MET A 1 12.37 10.24 -11.19
N TYR A 2 11.17 10.31 -11.79
CA TYR A 2 11.01 10.58 -13.24
C TYR A 2 11.75 11.79 -13.81
N ARG A 3 11.71 12.93 -13.11
CA ARG A 3 12.39 14.17 -13.54
C ARG A 3 13.92 14.09 -13.56
N GLN A 4 14.52 13.03 -13.03
CA GLN A 4 15.97 12.79 -13.10
C GLN A 4 16.38 12.00 -14.36
N ILE A 5 15.40 11.54 -15.16
CA ILE A 5 15.63 10.72 -16.34
C ILE A 5 15.41 11.58 -17.58
N LEU A 6 16.49 11.80 -18.35
CA LEU A 6 16.41 12.51 -19.62
C LEU A 6 15.75 11.65 -20.68
N VAL A 7 14.91 12.29 -21.48
CA VAL A 7 14.32 11.69 -22.68
C VAL A 7 15.23 11.96 -23.86
N HIS A 8 15.29 11.01 -24.80
CA HIS A 8 16.08 11.17 -26.02
C HIS A 8 15.64 12.42 -26.80
N PRO A 9 16.56 13.26 -27.34
CA PRO A 9 16.20 14.51 -28.01
C PRO A 9 15.17 14.39 -29.14
N ASN A 10 15.18 13.27 -29.87
CA ASN A 10 14.21 13.00 -30.93
C ASN A 10 12.75 12.93 -30.45
N ASP A 11 12.53 12.65 -29.16
CA ASP A 11 11.18 12.51 -28.58
C ASP A 11 10.73 13.78 -27.83
N TRP A 12 11.56 14.83 -27.75
CA TRP A 12 11.22 16.08 -27.04
C TRP A 12 9.99 16.78 -27.66
N ASP A 13 9.86 16.71 -28.98
CA ASP A 13 8.73 17.32 -29.70
C ASP A 13 7.39 16.64 -29.41
N LEU A 14 7.42 15.39 -28.94
CA LEU A 14 6.22 14.63 -28.56
C LEU A 14 5.71 15.02 -27.16
N GLN A 15 6.47 15.83 -26.41
CA GLN A 15 6.14 16.26 -25.04
C GLN A 15 6.00 17.78 -24.90
N ARG A 16 5.57 18.47 -25.97
CA ARG A 16 5.35 19.91 -25.93
C ARG A 16 4.12 20.26 -25.10
N ILE A 17 4.24 21.29 -24.28
CA ILE A 17 3.12 21.88 -23.55
C ILE A 17 3.01 23.37 -23.88
N LEU A 18 1.77 23.87 -23.81
CA LEU A 18 1.48 25.29 -23.87
C LEU A 18 1.24 25.79 -22.45
N TRP A 19 1.90 26.88 -22.10
CA TRP A 19 1.74 27.55 -20.81
C TRP A 19 1.39 29.01 -21.05
N LYS A 20 0.33 29.47 -20.40
CA LYS A 20 -0.07 30.87 -20.43
C LYS A 20 0.44 31.55 -19.16
N ASN A 21 1.32 32.54 -19.29
CA ASN A 21 1.85 33.25 -18.13
C ASN A 21 0.82 34.24 -17.54
N GLU A 22 1.20 34.93 -16.46
CA GLU A 22 0.35 35.91 -15.77
C GLU A 22 -0.08 37.05 -16.70
N ASP A 23 0.77 37.42 -17.66
CA ASP A 23 0.53 38.44 -18.69
C ASP A 23 -0.30 37.96 -19.88
N HIS A 24 -0.87 36.75 -19.78
CA HIS A 24 -1.66 36.11 -20.82
C HIS A 24 -0.91 35.74 -22.12
N GLU A 25 0.42 35.73 -22.10
CA GLU A 25 1.26 35.32 -23.22
C GLU A 25 1.40 33.80 -23.27
N LEU A 26 1.26 33.25 -24.48
CA LEU A 26 1.37 31.82 -24.73
C LEU A 26 2.84 31.44 -24.98
N ASN A 27 3.37 30.59 -24.10
CA ASN A 27 4.72 30.05 -24.19
C ASN A 27 4.67 28.56 -24.51
N ILE A 28 5.59 28.12 -25.37
CA ILE A 28 5.74 26.70 -25.75
C ILE A 28 6.95 26.14 -24.99
N TYR A 29 6.75 25.07 -24.24
CA TYR A 29 7.82 24.37 -23.54
C TYR A 29 7.95 22.94 -24.06
N GLN A 30 9.18 22.43 -24.08
CA GLN A 30 9.49 21.02 -24.30
C GLN A 30 9.89 20.39 -22.97
N LEU A 31 9.23 19.30 -22.59
CA LEU A 31 9.63 18.54 -21.41
C LEU A 31 10.74 17.55 -21.80
N VAL A 32 11.94 17.77 -21.26
CA VAL A 32 13.15 17.00 -21.62
C VAL A 32 13.38 15.77 -20.74
N THR A 33 12.49 15.52 -19.79
CA THR A 33 12.58 14.42 -18.82
C THR A 33 11.35 13.55 -18.90
N VAL A 34 11.46 12.33 -18.37
CA VAL A 34 10.29 11.48 -18.19
C VAL A 34 9.25 12.23 -17.35
N THR A 35 8.06 12.40 -17.91
CA THR A 35 6.97 13.21 -17.37
C THR A 35 5.85 12.32 -16.82
N TYR A 36 5.30 12.70 -15.68
CA TYR A 36 4.13 12.08 -15.05
C TYR A 36 2.92 12.05 -15.98
N GLY A 37 2.06 11.03 -15.84
CA GLY A 37 0.84 10.90 -16.64
C GLY A 37 1.05 10.30 -18.03
N MET A 38 2.30 10.10 -18.48
CA MET A 38 2.57 9.31 -19.68
C MET A 38 2.46 7.82 -19.38
N ALA A 39 1.76 7.07 -20.25
CA ALA A 39 1.59 5.62 -20.11
C ALA A 39 2.94 4.86 -20.04
N CYS A 40 3.98 5.36 -20.72
CA CYS A 40 5.31 4.74 -20.74
C CYS A 40 6.21 5.15 -19.57
N ALA A 41 5.88 6.19 -18.80
CA ALA A 41 6.76 6.73 -17.76
C ALA A 41 7.15 5.69 -16.69
N PRO A 42 6.22 4.85 -16.16
CA PRO A 42 6.58 3.79 -15.23
C PRO A 42 7.62 2.84 -15.82
N PHE A 43 7.38 2.30 -17.01
CA PHE A 43 8.31 1.39 -17.67
C PHE A 43 9.71 1.99 -17.85
N LEU A 44 9.80 3.22 -18.38
CA LEU A 44 11.09 3.90 -18.59
C LEU A 44 11.85 4.04 -17.28
N SER A 45 11.17 4.41 -16.20
CA SER A 45 11.81 4.55 -14.89
C SER A 45 12.28 3.22 -14.30
N LEU A 46 11.50 2.14 -14.46
CA LEU A 46 11.88 0.81 -14.01
C LEU A 46 13.13 0.33 -14.77
N ARG A 47 13.17 0.54 -16.09
CA ARG A 47 14.29 0.13 -16.95
C ARG A 47 15.58 0.88 -16.64
N VAL A 48 15.50 2.18 -16.34
CA VAL A 48 16.67 2.98 -15.92
C VAL A 48 17.21 2.51 -14.58
N MET A 49 16.34 2.24 -13.60
CA MET A 49 16.78 1.67 -12.32
C MET A 49 17.44 0.31 -12.50
N GLN A 50 16.92 -0.53 -13.40
CA GLN A 50 17.56 -1.80 -13.73
C GLN A 50 18.94 -1.61 -14.36
N GLN A 51 19.09 -0.65 -15.28
CA GLN A 51 20.40 -0.35 -15.88
C GLN A 51 21.40 0.14 -14.83
N LEU A 52 20.97 1.00 -13.90
CA LEU A 52 21.81 1.47 -12.80
C LEU A 52 22.34 0.31 -11.95
N ILE A 53 21.50 -0.69 -11.68
CA ILE A 53 21.90 -1.89 -10.92
C ILE A 53 22.91 -2.72 -11.73
N GLU A 54 22.75 -2.85 -13.05
CA GLU A 54 23.69 -3.55 -13.91
C GLU A 54 25.06 -2.85 -13.97
N ASP A 55 25.06 -1.52 -14.13
CA ASP A 55 26.27 -0.72 -14.30
C ASP A 55 27.06 -0.53 -13.00
N GLU A 56 26.35 -0.27 -11.89
CA GLU A 56 26.95 0.18 -10.62
C GLU A 56 26.75 -0.81 -9.47
N GLY A 57 25.87 -1.81 -9.62
CA GLY A 57 25.47 -2.72 -8.54
C GLY A 57 26.61 -3.56 -7.97
N LEU A 58 27.62 -3.92 -8.78
CA LEU A 58 28.79 -4.67 -8.31
C LEU A 58 29.58 -3.91 -7.21
N LYS A 59 29.53 -2.57 -7.20
CA LYS A 59 30.15 -1.75 -6.16
C LYS A 59 29.33 -1.73 -4.85
N TYR A 60 28.06 -2.12 -4.93
CA TYR A 60 27.06 -2.04 -3.85
C TYR A 60 26.20 -3.31 -3.77
N PRO A 61 26.80 -4.50 -3.56
CA PRO A 61 26.12 -5.78 -3.70
C PRO A 61 24.90 -5.97 -2.77
N ARG A 62 24.91 -5.38 -1.57
CA ARG A 62 23.79 -5.48 -0.62
C ARG A 62 22.56 -4.68 -1.07
N ALA A 63 22.75 -3.64 -1.89
CA ALA A 63 21.65 -2.84 -2.43
C ALA A 63 20.84 -3.55 -3.53
N ILE A 64 21.46 -4.53 -4.21
CA ILE A 64 20.88 -5.16 -5.40
C ILE A 64 19.54 -5.82 -5.08
N SER A 65 19.48 -6.68 -4.05
CA SER A 65 18.24 -7.39 -3.69
C SER A 65 17.13 -6.41 -3.30
N THR A 66 17.46 -5.39 -2.52
CA THR A 66 16.50 -4.35 -2.11
C THR A 66 15.93 -3.58 -3.32
N LEU A 67 16.76 -3.17 -4.27
CA LEU A 67 16.30 -2.40 -5.43
C LEU A 67 15.63 -3.25 -6.53
N THR A 68 15.92 -4.55 -6.58
CA THR A 68 15.32 -5.49 -7.55
C THR A 68 14.01 -6.10 -7.05
N LYS A 69 13.92 -6.46 -5.77
CA LYS A 69 12.75 -7.16 -5.19
C LYS A 69 11.91 -6.29 -4.27
N GLY A 70 12.53 -5.30 -3.61
CA GLY A 70 11.89 -4.45 -2.62
C GLY A 70 11.56 -3.08 -3.18
N ARG A 71 11.02 -2.98 -4.39
CA ARG A 71 10.71 -1.68 -4.99
C ARG A 71 9.35 -1.68 -5.66
N TYR A 72 8.59 -0.62 -5.41
CA TYR A 72 7.36 -0.32 -6.12
C TYR A 72 7.49 1.05 -6.76
N VAL A 73 7.77 1.09 -8.07
CA VAL A 73 7.97 2.33 -8.82
C VAL A 73 9.05 3.23 -8.18
N ASP A 74 8.67 4.30 -7.48
CA ASP A 74 9.54 5.25 -6.78
C ASP A 74 9.75 4.95 -5.29
N ASP A 75 8.99 4.03 -4.71
CA ASP A 75 9.14 3.60 -3.32
C ASP A 75 10.06 2.37 -3.21
N VAL A 76 10.94 2.39 -2.21
CA VAL A 76 11.88 1.31 -1.90
C VAL A 76 11.63 0.82 -0.49
N PHE A 77 11.51 -0.49 -0.36
CA PHE A 77 11.28 -1.24 0.86
C PHE A 77 12.40 -2.28 1.04
N GLY A 78 12.83 -2.49 2.28
CA GLY A 78 13.86 -3.47 2.56
C GLY A 78 13.98 -3.76 4.04
N GLY A 79 14.73 -4.81 4.34
CA GLY A 79 15.04 -5.25 5.70
C GLY A 79 16.04 -6.38 5.66
N THR A 80 16.65 -6.66 6.80
CA THR A 80 17.54 -7.81 7.00
C THR A 80 17.34 -8.33 8.42
N ASP A 81 17.96 -9.46 8.75
CA ASP A 81 17.79 -10.12 10.05
C ASP A 81 18.56 -9.44 11.20
N SER A 82 19.35 -8.39 10.92
CA SER A 82 20.06 -7.63 11.95
C SER A 82 20.13 -6.12 11.68
N ILE A 83 20.33 -5.35 12.75
CA ILE A 83 20.48 -3.89 12.66
C ILE A 83 21.73 -3.53 11.84
N GLN A 84 22.85 -4.21 12.07
CA GLN A 84 24.12 -3.93 11.40
C GLN A 84 24.03 -4.17 9.90
N GLU A 85 23.41 -5.28 9.48
CA GLU A 85 23.21 -5.57 8.07
C GLU A 85 22.22 -4.60 7.42
N THR A 86 21.21 -4.17 8.16
CA THR A 86 20.24 -3.17 7.67
C THR A 86 20.93 -1.82 7.47
N GLN A 87 21.75 -1.37 8.42
CA GLN A 87 22.54 -0.13 8.29
C GLN A 87 23.44 -0.15 7.05
N GLU A 88 24.14 -1.26 6.82
CA GLU A 88 25.00 -1.41 5.66
C GLU A 88 24.20 -1.44 4.35
N THR A 89 23.04 -2.10 4.35
CA THR A 89 22.12 -2.13 3.20
C THR A 89 21.59 -0.73 2.88
N VAL A 90 21.11 0.02 3.88
CA VAL A 90 20.67 1.42 3.74
C VAL A 90 21.78 2.28 3.14
N ARG A 91 23.01 2.15 3.65
CA ARG A 91 24.18 2.89 3.13
C ARG A 91 24.46 2.56 1.66
N GLN A 92 24.43 1.29 1.30
CA GLN A 92 24.70 0.86 -0.08
C GLN A 92 23.58 1.26 -1.04
N VAL A 93 22.30 1.14 -0.63
CA VAL A 93 21.14 1.59 -1.41
C VAL A 93 21.23 3.09 -1.68
N ASN A 94 21.51 3.90 -0.66
CA ASN A 94 21.67 5.33 -0.84
C ASN A 94 22.82 5.67 -1.81
N LYS A 95 23.97 5.00 -1.71
CA LYS A 95 25.10 5.22 -2.61
C LYS A 95 24.82 4.80 -4.05
N LEU A 96 24.19 3.64 -4.26
CA LEU A 96 23.85 3.15 -5.60
C LEU A 96 22.83 4.08 -6.28
N CYS A 97 21.77 4.48 -5.58
CA CYS A 97 20.79 5.44 -6.12
C CYS A 97 21.43 6.79 -6.41
N MET A 98 22.32 7.29 -5.54
CA MET A 98 23.07 8.53 -5.78
C MET A 98 24.01 8.45 -6.98
N ALA A 99 24.62 7.29 -7.27
CA ALA A 99 25.44 7.10 -8.47
C ALA A 99 24.63 7.32 -9.76
N GLY A 100 23.33 7.01 -9.74
CA GLY A 100 22.40 7.30 -10.83
C GLY A 100 21.70 8.66 -10.75
N GLY A 101 22.03 9.52 -9.77
CA GLY A 101 21.36 10.81 -9.58
C GLY A 101 19.96 10.74 -8.97
N PHE A 102 19.64 9.66 -8.24
CA PHE A 102 18.36 9.45 -7.58
C PHE A 102 18.47 9.62 -6.05
N PRO A 103 18.48 10.85 -5.51
CA PRO A 103 18.51 11.06 -4.07
C PRO A 103 17.24 10.49 -3.42
N LEU A 104 17.42 9.54 -2.51
CA LEU A 104 16.34 8.96 -1.73
C LEU A 104 15.95 9.89 -0.57
N LYS A 105 14.66 10.01 -0.30
CA LYS A 105 14.07 10.89 0.72
C LYS A 105 12.98 10.14 1.48
N LYS A 106 12.53 10.73 2.59
CA LYS A 106 11.47 10.20 3.45
C LYS A 106 11.80 8.81 4.02
N TRP A 107 13.06 8.59 4.37
CA TRP A 107 13.51 7.34 5.01
C TRP A 107 12.79 7.11 6.33
N ILE A 108 12.28 5.90 6.54
CA ILE A 108 11.62 5.51 7.77
C ILE A 108 11.90 4.03 8.07
N SER A 109 11.95 3.68 9.35
CA SER A 109 12.28 2.34 9.82
C SER A 109 11.56 2.04 11.13
N ASN A 110 11.30 0.76 11.40
CA ASN A 110 10.83 0.31 12.70
C ASN A 110 11.90 0.41 13.80
N ASP A 111 13.18 0.42 13.41
CA ASP A 111 14.29 0.72 14.31
C ASP A 111 15.07 1.95 13.81
N PRO A 112 14.95 3.11 14.48
CA PRO A 112 15.63 4.34 14.07
C PRO A 112 17.16 4.23 13.97
N SER A 113 17.79 3.32 14.73
CA SER A 113 19.24 3.13 14.71
C SER A 113 19.73 2.66 13.33
N THR A 114 18.87 2.02 12.54
CA THR A 114 19.18 1.57 11.17
C THR A 114 19.43 2.75 10.21
N LEU A 115 18.92 3.94 10.53
CA LEU A 115 19.00 5.13 9.70
C LEU A 115 20.09 6.13 10.15
N ASN A 116 20.96 5.76 11.08
CA ASN A 116 22.02 6.65 11.60
C ASN A 116 22.95 7.26 10.53
N SER A 117 23.08 6.59 9.38
CA SER A 117 23.90 7.08 8.25
C SER A 117 23.17 8.08 7.33
N ILE A 118 21.86 8.27 7.53
CA ILE A 118 21.01 9.12 6.69
C ILE A 118 20.83 10.49 7.36
N PRO A 119 20.99 11.62 6.63
CA PRO A 119 20.73 12.95 7.18
C PRO A 119 19.30 13.12 7.68
N SER A 120 19.10 13.83 8.78
CA SER A 120 17.77 14.07 9.36
C SER A 120 16.80 14.77 8.40
N SER A 121 17.30 15.58 7.45
CA SER A 121 16.47 16.20 6.40
C SER A 121 15.82 15.20 5.45
N ASP A 122 16.39 14.00 5.37
CA ASP A 122 16.00 12.95 4.42
C ASP A 122 15.21 11.84 5.11
N GLN A 123 15.12 11.88 6.44
CA GLN A 123 14.31 10.98 7.26
C GLN A 123 12.89 11.53 7.45
N LEU A 124 11.91 10.65 7.56
CA LEU A 124 10.54 10.99 7.87
C LEU A 124 10.29 10.78 9.38
N LEU A 125 10.04 11.88 10.10
CA LEU A 125 9.56 11.83 11.47
C LEU A 125 8.05 11.65 11.49
N ALA A 126 7.59 10.41 11.35
CA ALA A 126 6.18 10.07 11.41
C ALA A 126 5.95 8.91 12.39
N SER A 127 4.93 9.05 13.24
CA SER A 127 4.45 7.96 14.09
C SER A 127 3.64 6.91 13.32
N SER A 128 3.18 7.27 12.11
CA SER A 128 2.34 6.42 11.27
C SER A 128 2.53 6.77 9.79
N VAL A 129 2.52 5.75 8.93
CA VAL A 129 2.63 5.88 7.47
C VAL A 129 1.40 5.26 6.84
N THR A 130 0.60 6.07 6.16
CA THR A 130 -0.52 5.58 5.36
C THR A 130 -0.02 4.88 4.11
N ILE A 131 -0.52 3.66 3.87
CA ILE A 131 -0.06 2.76 2.80
C ILE A 131 -0.71 3.09 1.45
N ASP A 132 -1.77 3.90 1.42
CA ASP A 132 -2.33 4.52 0.22
C ASP A 132 -2.38 6.05 0.39
N LYS A 133 -1.59 6.77 -0.40
CA LYS A 133 -1.53 8.24 -0.37
C LYS A 133 -2.33 8.90 -1.49
N ASP A 134 -2.72 8.15 -2.53
CA ASP A 134 -2.98 8.76 -3.83
C ASP A 134 -4.46 8.80 -4.25
N THR A 135 -5.40 8.20 -3.52
CA THR A 135 -6.80 8.23 -3.97
C THR A 135 -7.85 8.20 -2.86
N ILE A 136 -8.58 9.31 -2.73
CA ILE A 136 -9.92 9.40 -2.12
C ILE A 136 -9.92 9.28 -0.58
N ILE A 137 -10.87 9.96 0.08
CA ILE A 137 -11.14 9.74 1.51
C ILE A 137 -11.54 8.27 1.66
N HIS A 138 -10.67 7.38 2.14
CA HIS A 138 -11.07 6.01 2.43
C HIS A 138 -12.10 6.00 3.56
N ALA A 139 -13.06 5.07 3.52
CA ALA A 139 -13.93 4.84 4.67
C ALA A 139 -13.18 3.96 5.68
N LEU A 140 -12.41 2.99 5.17
CA LEU A 140 -11.50 2.11 5.91
C LEU A 140 -10.13 2.16 5.24
N GLY A 141 -9.09 2.59 5.94
CA GLY A 141 -7.71 2.68 5.42
C GLY A 141 -6.72 1.92 6.30
N MET A 142 -5.54 1.63 5.75
CA MET A 142 -4.46 0.91 6.43
C MET A 142 -3.23 1.81 6.59
N ASN A 143 -2.71 1.84 7.81
CA ASN A 143 -1.47 2.54 8.15
C ASN A 143 -0.47 1.56 8.76
N TRP A 144 0.81 1.86 8.64
CA TRP A 144 1.88 1.18 9.36
C TRP A 144 2.43 2.10 10.44
N SER A 145 2.48 1.59 11.68
CA SER A 145 3.18 2.19 12.82
C SER A 145 4.60 1.65 12.85
N PRO A 146 5.63 2.44 12.52
CA PRO A 146 7.00 1.94 12.50
C PRO A 146 7.47 1.52 13.89
N ILE A 147 7.17 2.32 14.92
CA ILE A 147 7.68 2.11 16.28
C ILE A 147 7.22 0.76 16.87
N THR A 148 5.96 0.40 16.67
CA THR A 148 5.42 -0.88 17.15
C THR A 148 5.52 -2.00 16.11
N ASP A 149 5.86 -1.65 14.88
CA ASP A 149 5.88 -2.52 13.71
C ASP A 149 4.56 -3.25 13.43
N GLU A 150 3.47 -2.50 13.51
CA GLU A 150 2.10 -3.00 13.36
C GLU A 150 1.35 -2.25 12.26
N PHE A 151 0.47 -2.98 11.58
CA PHE A 151 -0.61 -2.39 10.80
C PHE A 151 -1.73 -1.92 11.74
N GLN A 152 -2.21 -0.71 11.48
CA GLN A 152 -3.32 -0.06 12.16
C GLN A 152 -4.36 0.32 11.14
N PHE A 153 -5.63 0.29 11.54
CA PHE A 153 -6.74 0.59 10.65
C PHE A 153 -7.42 1.89 11.05
N THR A 154 -7.85 2.65 10.06
CA THR A 154 -8.60 3.89 10.28
C THR A 154 -9.95 3.79 9.61
N TRP A 155 -10.97 3.83 10.44
CA TRP A 155 -12.37 3.89 10.07
C TRP A 155 -12.89 5.31 10.27
N THR A 156 -13.30 5.94 9.17
CA THR A 156 -14.02 7.21 9.18
C THR A 156 -15.43 6.96 8.71
N ILE A 157 -16.41 7.19 9.60
CA ILE A 157 -17.82 7.07 9.24
C ILE A 157 -18.16 8.15 8.21
N PRO A 158 -18.59 7.77 7.00
CA PRO A 158 -19.12 8.74 6.07
C PRO A 158 -20.50 9.23 6.53
N THR A 159 -20.63 10.53 6.73
CA THR A 159 -21.89 11.16 7.13
C THR A 159 -22.78 11.36 5.90
N TYR A 160 -23.88 10.63 5.83
CA TYR A 160 -24.91 10.84 4.80
C TYR A 160 -26.20 11.36 5.45
N SER A 161 -26.90 12.27 4.78
CA SER A 161 -28.20 12.77 5.23
C SER A 161 -29.33 11.75 5.06
N LYS A 162 -29.14 10.76 4.18
CA LYS A 162 -30.04 9.64 3.94
C LYS A 162 -29.23 8.38 3.69
N ILE A 163 -29.71 7.25 4.23
CA ILE A 163 -29.18 5.93 3.93
C ILE A 163 -29.92 5.39 2.70
N THR A 164 -29.21 5.30 1.58
CA THR A 164 -29.71 4.74 0.32
C THR A 164 -28.78 3.64 -0.18
N LYS A 165 -29.26 2.85 -1.14
CA LYS A 165 -28.43 1.83 -1.80
C LYS A 165 -27.15 2.43 -2.40
N ARG A 166 -27.23 3.63 -2.99
CA ARG A 166 -26.08 4.38 -3.51
C ARG A 166 -25.06 4.72 -2.44
N THR A 167 -25.50 5.24 -1.29
CA THR A 167 -24.56 5.64 -0.22
C THR A 167 -23.87 4.43 0.41
N ILE A 168 -24.57 3.30 0.51
CA ILE A 168 -24.03 2.04 1.02
C ILE A 168 -22.95 1.49 0.09
N LEU A 169 -23.25 1.38 -1.21
CA LEU A 169 -22.27 0.94 -2.22
C LEU A 169 -21.06 1.88 -2.29
N SER A 170 -21.29 3.20 -2.23
CA SER A 170 -20.22 4.19 -2.17
C SER A 170 -19.34 4.04 -0.92
N THR A 171 -19.91 3.68 0.23
CA THR A 171 -19.17 3.43 1.46
C THR A 171 -18.28 2.20 1.32
N ILE A 172 -18.83 1.10 0.82
CA ILE A 172 -18.12 -0.19 0.70
C ILE A 172 -17.03 -0.11 -0.36
N ALA A 173 -17.26 0.61 -1.46
CA ALA A 173 -16.24 0.86 -2.49
C ALA A 173 -15.03 1.66 -1.96
N ARG A 174 -15.17 2.33 -0.82
CA ARG A 174 -14.08 3.06 -0.14
C ARG A 174 -13.35 2.22 0.91
N PHE A 175 -13.65 0.93 1.02
CA PHE A 175 -12.90 0.02 1.89
C PHE A 175 -11.57 -0.32 1.22
N PHE A 176 -10.48 0.09 1.85
CA PHE A 176 -9.13 -0.17 1.37
C PHE A 176 -8.45 -1.19 2.29
N ASP A 177 -8.39 -2.45 1.82
CA ASP A 177 -7.76 -3.57 2.49
C ASP A 177 -6.97 -4.41 1.46
N PRO A 178 -5.80 -3.93 1.01
CA PRO A 178 -5.05 -4.58 -0.07
C PRO A 178 -4.48 -5.95 0.31
N LEU A 179 -4.40 -6.27 1.61
CA LEU A 179 -3.91 -7.54 2.14
C LEU A 179 -5.05 -8.50 2.56
N GLY A 180 -6.30 -8.05 2.48
CA GLY A 180 -7.45 -8.83 2.93
C GLY A 180 -7.48 -9.09 4.45
N LEU A 181 -6.74 -8.34 5.26
CA LEU A 181 -6.64 -8.60 6.70
C LEU A 181 -7.98 -8.41 7.42
N LEU A 182 -8.81 -7.49 6.91
CA LEU A 182 -10.13 -7.14 7.41
C LEU A 182 -11.25 -7.84 6.66
N ALA A 183 -10.93 -8.78 5.75
CA ALA A 183 -11.91 -9.54 5.00
C ALA A 183 -13.07 -10.05 5.88
N PRO A 184 -12.85 -10.74 7.02
CA PRO A 184 -13.94 -11.30 7.84
C PRO A 184 -14.98 -10.29 8.34
N ALA A 185 -14.63 -9.01 8.40
CA ALA A 185 -15.58 -7.97 8.75
C ALA A 185 -16.16 -7.28 7.50
N ILE A 186 -15.36 -7.10 6.45
CA ILE A 186 -15.82 -6.59 5.15
C ILE A 186 -16.87 -7.52 4.52
N ILE A 187 -16.82 -8.84 4.75
CA ILE A 187 -17.80 -9.78 4.18
C ILE A 187 -19.23 -9.45 4.58
N ASN A 188 -19.43 -9.04 5.84
CA ASN A 188 -20.76 -8.70 6.34
C ASN A 188 -21.36 -7.52 5.58
N ALA A 189 -20.52 -6.58 5.14
CA ALA A 189 -20.95 -5.47 4.29
C ALA A 189 -21.28 -5.93 2.85
N LYS A 190 -20.55 -6.90 2.30
CA LYS A 190 -20.85 -7.49 0.99
C LYS A 190 -22.13 -8.34 1.02
N ILE A 191 -22.33 -9.14 2.07
CA ILE A 191 -23.57 -9.90 2.30
C ILE A 191 -24.76 -8.93 2.40
N PHE A 192 -24.59 -7.82 3.12
CA PHE A 192 -25.63 -6.80 3.21
C PHE A 192 -25.98 -6.19 1.84
N ILE A 193 -24.99 -5.93 0.97
CA ILE A 193 -25.25 -5.54 -0.42
C ILE A 193 -26.11 -6.60 -1.14
N GLN A 194 -25.79 -7.89 -1.00
CA GLN A 194 -26.56 -8.98 -1.61
C GLN A 194 -28.02 -8.95 -1.18
N GLN A 195 -28.28 -8.77 0.12
CA GLN A 195 -29.64 -8.64 0.65
C GLN A 195 -30.39 -7.43 0.07
N LEU A 196 -29.72 -6.30 -0.15
CA LEU A 196 -30.34 -5.11 -0.77
C LEU A 196 -30.76 -5.35 -2.21
N TRP A 197 -30.05 -6.19 -2.97
CA TRP A 197 -30.42 -6.50 -4.35
C TRP A 197 -31.76 -7.25 -4.44
N THR A 198 -32.08 -8.08 -3.45
CA THR A 198 -33.35 -8.82 -3.37
C THR A 198 -34.56 -7.90 -3.10
N ASN A 199 -34.35 -6.67 -2.60
CA ASN A 199 -35.41 -5.79 -2.13
C ASN A 199 -36.05 -4.88 -3.21
N GLN A 200 -35.69 -5.02 -4.50
CA GLN A 200 -36.24 -4.23 -5.63
C GLN A 200 -36.27 -2.70 -5.41
N LEU A 201 -35.33 -2.16 -4.62
CA LEU A 201 -35.19 -0.72 -4.36
C LEU A 201 -34.40 -0.02 -5.46
N ASP A 202 -34.80 1.20 -5.83
CA ASP A 202 -34.00 2.08 -6.68
C ASP A 202 -32.81 2.67 -5.90
N TRP A 203 -31.85 3.25 -6.63
CA TRP A 203 -30.55 3.68 -6.10
C TRP A 203 -30.65 4.71 -4.96
N ASP A 204 -31.62 5.61 -5.03
CA ASP A 204 -31.76 6.77 -4.15
C ASP A 204 -33.00 6.67 -3.24
N ASP A 205 -33.68 5.53 -3.27
CA ASP A 205 -34.80 5.25 -2.36
C ASP A 205 -34.30 5.11 -0.92
N PRO A 206 -35.09 5.60 0.06
CA PRO A 206 -34.80 5.35 1.46
C PRO A 206 -34.90 3.86 1.76
N LEU A 207 -33.95 3.33 2.53
CA LEU A 207 -34.02 1.94 2.98
C LEU A 207 -35.23 1.73 3.91
N PRO A 208 -35.88 0.55 3.86
CA PRO A 208 -36.78 0.10 4.92
C PRO A 208 -36.12 0.20 6.29
N THR A 209 -36.89 0.58 7.31
CA THR A 209 -36.39 0.87 8.67
C THR A 209 -35.53 -0.27 9.23
N GLU A 210 -35.93 -1.52 9.01
CA GLU A 210 -35.18 -2.70 9.48
C GLU A 210 -33.78 -2.79 8.85
N LEU A 211 -33.68 -2.61 7.53
CA LEU A 211 -32.41 -2.63 6.81
C LEU A 211 -31.53 -1.42 7.16
N ALA A 212 -32.13 -0.25 7.38
CA ALA A 212 -31.40 0.92 7.83
C ALA A 212 -30.76 0.69 9.21
N ILE A 213 -31.50 0.11 10.16
CA ILE A 213 -30.98 -0.24 11.49
C ILE A 213 -29.86 -1.28 11.39
N GLN A 214 -30.03 -2.31 10.55
CA GLN A 214 -29.00 -3.32 10.31
C GLN A 214 -27.71 -2.69 9.75
N TRP A 215 -27.83 -1.80 8.75
CA TRP A 215 -26.71 -1.07 8.18
C TRP A 215 -26.00 -0.19 9.22
N GLU A 216 -26.75 0.55 10.04
CA GLU A 216 -26.19 1.40 11.08
C GLU A 216 -25.42 0.59 12.13
N ASN A 217 -25.97 -0.55 12.56
CA ASN A 217 -25.30 -1.42 13.52
C ASN A 217 -24.02 -2.01 12.93
N LEU A 218 -24.07 -2.44 11.66
CA LEU A 218 -22.90 -2.92 10.95
C LEU A 218 -21.82 -1.83 10.86
N ILE A 219 -22.16 -0.62 10.43
CA ILE A 219 -21.19 0.50 10.33
C ILE A 219 -20.64 0.92 11.69
N LYS A 220 -21.42 0.82 12.76
CA LYS A 220 -20.93 1.05 14.13
C LYS A 220 -19.92 -0.03 14.53
N SER A 221 -20.10 -1.29 14.15
CA SER A 221 -19.11 -2.34 14.48
C SER A 221 -17.75 -2.10 13.82
N PHE A 222 -17.70 -1.42 12.66
CA PHE A 222 -16.43 -1.02 12.05
C PHE A 222 -15.65 0.01 12.88
N GLN A 223 -16.28 0.73 13.82
CA GLN A 223 -15.57 1.66 14.72
C GLN A 223 -14.54 0.95 15.60
N GLU A 224 -14.82 -0.31 15.97
CA GLU A 224 -13.89 -1.11 16.78
C GLU A 224 -12.62 -1.48 16.01
N MET A 225 -12.61 -1.40 14.68
CA MET A 225 -11.42 -1.66 13.87
C MET A 225 -10.30 -0.64 14.11
N ASN A 226 -10.65 0.57 14.58
CA ASN A 226 -9.65 1.58 14.97
C ASN A 226 -8.76 1.11 16.13
N LEU A 227 -9.21 0.13 16.90
CA LEU A 227 -8.49 -0.45 18.03
C LEU A 227 -7.69 -1.71 17.65
N MET A 228 -7.91 -2.24 16.45
CA MET A 228 -7.25 -3.45 15.98
C MET A 228 -5.85 -3.12 15.47
N THR A 229 -4.87 -3.89 15.93
CA THR A 229 -3.51 -3.90 15.38
C THR A 229 -3.16 -5.30 14.89
N ILE A 230 -2.36 -5.37 13.83
CA ILE A 230 -1.84 -6.63 13.30
C ILE A 230 -0.33 -6.49 13.13
N PRO A 231 0.51 -7.35 13.75
CA PRO A 231 1.95 -7.31 13.55
C PRO A 231 2.31 -7.43 12.06
N ARG A 232 3.16 -6.51 11.56
CA ARG A 232 3.63 -6.57 10.17
C ARG A 232 4.62 -7.71 9.96
N TRP A 233 5.52 -7.92 10.92
CA TRP A 233 6.55 -8.95 10.83
C TRP A 233 5.97 -10.34 11.08
N LEU A 234 6.24 -11.26 10.17
CA LEU A 234 5.76 -12.65 10.23
C LEU A 234 6.55 -13.54 11.20
N GLN A 235 7.44 -12.96 12.02
CA GLN A 235 8.34 -13.70 12.91
C GLN A 235 9.20 -14.73 12.17
N THR A 236 9.75 -14.31 11.03
CA THR A 236 10.62 -15.12 10.17
C THR A 236 11.97 -14.45 9.99
N SER A 237 13.00 -15.26 9.83
CA SER A 237 14.36 -14.92 9.41
C SER A 237 14.73 -15.72 8.15
N HIS A 238 15.90 -15.45 7.57
CA HIS A 238 16.39 -16.16 6.38
C HIS A 238 16.45 -17.68 6.55
N ASP A 239 16.76 -18.17 7.76
CA ASP A 239 16.91 -19.60 8.04
C ASP A 239 15.63 -20.25 8.60
N SER A 240 14.53 -19.50 8.63
CA SER A 240 13.26 -20.00 9.14
C SER A 240 12.66 -21.04 8.19
N ILE A 241 12.29 -22.20 8.74
CA ILE A 241 11.46 -23.16 8.04
C ILE A 241 10.01 -22.73 8.22
N CYS A 242 9.40 -22.30 7.12
CA CYS A 242 8.02 -21.83 7.09
C CYS A 242 7.11 -22.87 6.44
N GLU A 243 5.95 -23.09 7.05
CA GLU A 243 4.84 -23.81 6.45
C GLU A 243 3.73 -22.83 6.08
N ILE A 244 2.98 -23.15 5.03
CA ILE A 244 1.80 -22.39 4.63
C ILE A 244 0.58 -23.25 4.91
N HIS A 245 -0.30 -22.76 5.79
CA HIS A 245 -1.52 -23.45 6.19
C HIS A 245 -2.71 -22.70 5.63
N GLY A 246 -3.44 -23.33 4.71
CA GLY A 246 -4.65 -22.78 4.12
C GLY A 246 -5.89 -23.40 4.75
N PHE A 247 -6.84 -22.57 5.15
CA PHE A 247 -8.17 -22.99 5.57
C PHE A 247 -9.20 -22.32 4.66
N CYS A 248 -10.28 -23.02 4.36
CA CYS A 248 -11.42 -22.45 3.67
C CYS A 248 -12.71 -22.98 4.30
N ASP A 249 -13.74 -22.14 4.28
CA ASP A 249 -15.08 -22.49 4.73
C ASP A 249 -16.12 -21.80 3.86
N ALA A 250 -17.28 -22.43 3.71
CA ALA A 250 -18.37 -21.97 2.86
C ALA A 250 -19.70 -22.05 3.63
N SER A 251 -20.47 -20.97 3.56
CA SER A 251 -21.86 -20.92 3.98
C SER A 251 -22.78 -20.72 2.78
N GLN A 252 -24.09 -20.62 3.02
CA GLN A 252 -25.03 -20.23 1.97
C GLN A 252 -24.84 -18.78 1.49
N GLU A 253 -24.21 -17.94 2.30
CA GLU A 253 -24.08 -16.49 2.07
C GLU A 253 -22.70 -16.09 1.54
N ALA A 254 -21.65 -16.83 1.89
CA ALA A 254 -20.28 -16.49 1.52
C ALA A 254 -19.32 -17.69 1.56
N LEU A 255 -18.26 -17.60 0.75
CA LEU A 255 -17.07 -18.43 0.84
C LEU A 255 -15.92 -17.56 1.34
N ALA A 256 -15.14 -18.08 2.29
CA ALA A 256 -13.93 -17.43 2.78
C ALA A 256 -12.75 -18.40 2.80
N ALA A 257 -11.57 -17.86 2.52
CA ALA A 257 -10.31 -18.58 2.70
C ALA A 257 -9.33 -17.72 3.49
N VAL A 258 -8.52 -18.37 4.34
CA VAL A 258 -7.44 -17.74 5.09
C VAL A 258 -6.17 -18.55 4.92
N VAL A 259 -5.06 -17.84 4.72
CA VAL A 259 -3.72 -18.42 4.63
C VAL A 259 -2.88 -17.91 5.79
N TYR A 260 -2.29 -18.84 6.53
CA TYR A 260 -1.34 -18.56 7.60
C TYR A 260 0.06 -18.96 7.16
N VAL A 261 1.05 -18.15 7.53
CA VAL A 261 2.45 -18.58 7.61
C VAL A 261 2.71 -19.07 9.00
N VAL A 262 3.24 -20.26 9.10
CA VAL A 262 3.63 -20.88 10.35
C VAL A 262 5.14 -21.00 10.35
N SER A 263 5.81 -20.23 11.21
CA SER A 263 7.23 -20.39 11.48
C SER A 263 7.43 -21.10 12.82
N LYS A 264 8.51 -21.89 12.89
CA LYS A 264 9.03 -22.40 14.16
C LYS A 264 10.08 -21.42 14.65
N ASP A 265 9.89 -20.89 15.86
CA ASP A 265 10.95 -20.12 16.50
C ASP A 265 12.07 -21.05 17.00
N SER A 266 13.15 -20.45 17.52
CA SER A 266 14.29 -21.18 18.08
C SER A 266 13.95 -22.08 19.28
N ASN A 267 12.74 -21.95 19.84
CA ASN A 267 12.22 -22.76 20.94
C ASN A 267 11.14 -23.76 20.46
N ASP A 268 11.04 -24.03 19.16
CA ASP A 268 10.05 -24.91 18.55
C ASP A 268 8.59 -24.46 18.75
N LYS A 269 8.37 -23.19 19.13
CA LYS A 269 7.02 -22.62 19.26
C LYS A 269 6.48 -22.26 17.89
N ILE A 270 5.26 -22.70 17.64
CA ILE A 270 4.50 -22.44 16.42
C ILE A 270 3.87 -21.05 16.53
N ASN A 271 4.26 -20.14 15.64
CA ASN A 271 3.66 -18.80 15.56
C ASN A 271 2.92 -18.64 14.23
N PRO A 272 1.59 -18.84 14.19
CA PRO A 272 0.80 -18.62 12.99
C PRO A 272 0.56 -17.12 12.78
N VAL A 273 0.94 -16.58 11.63
CA VAL A 273 0.66 -15.20 11.24
C VAL A 273 -0.22 -15.20 9.99
N ILE A 274 -1.29 -14.42 10.00
CA ILE A 274 -2.23 -14.30 8.88
C ILE A 274 -1.50 -13.60 7.73
N MET A 275 -1.43 -14.25 6.58
CA MET A 275 -0.84 -13.67 5.37
C MET A 275 -1.90 -12.99 4.50
N LEU A 276 -3.00 -13.69 4.25
CA LEU A 276 -4.06 -13.24 3.33
C LEU A 276 -5.40 -13.85 3.76
N LYS A 277 -6.47 -13.08 3.59
CA LYS A 277 -7.83 -13.63 3.57
C LYS A 277 -8.54 -13.12 2.33
N ASP A 278 -9.26 -14.01 1.67
CA ASP A 278 -10.08 -13.67 0.52
C ASP A 278 -11.50 -14.19 0.72
N GLN A 279 -12.43 -13.53 0.07
CA GLN A 279 -13.85 -13.78 0.24
C GLN A 279 -14.67 -13.44 -1.00
N SER A 280 -15.59 -14.34 -1.29
CA SER A 280 -16.59 -14.17 -2.33
C SER A 280 -17.98 -14.37 -1.73
N CYS A 281 -18.93 -13.54 -2.15
CA CYS A 281 -20.34 -13.85 -1.92
C CYS A 281 -20.77 -14.85 -2.99
N SER A 282 -21.68 -15.75 -2.62
CA SER A 282 -22.34 -16.65 -3.58
C SER A 282 -23.12 -15.81 -4.60
N ASP A 283 -23.01 -16.16 -5.89
CA ASP A 283 -23.77 -15.53 -6.99
C ASP A 283 -25.29 -15.67 -6.81
#